data_AF-A0A7S2X4I1-F1
#
_entry.id   AF-A0A7S2X4I1-F1
#
_cell.length_a   1.000
_cell.length_b   1.000
_cell.length_c   1.000
_cell.angle_alpha   90.00
_cell.angle_beta   90.00
_cell.angle_gamma   90.00
#
_symmetry.space_group_name_H-M   'P 1'
#
loop_
_entity.id
_entity.type
_entity.pdbx_description
1 polymer ?
#
loop_
_entity_poly.entity_id
_entity_poly.type
_entity_poly.pdbx_seq_one_letter_code
_entity_poly.pdbx_strand_id
1 'polypeptide(L)'
;GWPYDAFKYAEANAMCAESSYAYTGQDGSCHASGCAVALARGTVTGYQSVSGGENGMMSAVAQNPVSITVEADKSVFQLYSSGVLTSSACGTNIDHAVLAVGYGELNGTPYWKVKNSWGATWGQSGYILLGRGIGGAGECGIYSYSP
;
A
#
# COMPACT_ATOMS: atom_id res chain seq x y z
N GLY A 1 11.61 -6.34 -1.34
CA GLY A 1 11.55 -6.69 0.09
C GLY A 1 10.10 -6.79 0.52
N TRP A 2 9.84 -7.10 1.79
CA TRP A 2 8.48 -7.17 2.33
C TRP A 2 8.15 -5.98 3.25
N PRO A 3 6.91 -5.48 3.29
CA PRO A 3 6.59 -4.31 4.11
C PRO A 3 6.79 -4.55 5.63
N TYR A 4 6.60 -5.78 6.12
CA TYR A 4 6.82 -6.09 7.54
C TYR A 4 8.28 -5.92 7.98
N ASP A 5 9.25 -6.13 7.09
CA ASP A 5 10.66 -5.91 7.42
C ASP A 5 10.94 -4.40 7.63
N ALA A 6 10.24 -3.54 6.89
CA ALA A 6 10.32 -2.09 7.06
C ALA A 6 9.69 -1.66 8.41
N PHE A 7 8.57 -2.26 8.81
CA PHE A 7 8.00 -2.00 10.13
C PHE A 7 8.91 -2.46 11.27
N LYS A 8 9.49 -3.66 11.19
CA LYS A 8 10.50 -4.13 12.15
C LYS A 8 11.70 -3.19 12.24
N TYR A 9 12.15 -2.67 11.10
CA TYR A 9 13.21 -1.67 11.10
C TYR A 9 12.78 -0.39 11.84
N ALA A 10 11.58 0.10 11.60
CA ALA A 10 11.03 1.31 12.23
C ALA A 10 10.76 1.14 13.73
N GLU A 11 10.47 -0.07 14.21
CA GLU A 11 10.40 -0.37 15.66
C GLU A 11 11.77 -0.21 16.33
N ALA A 12 12.83 -0.69 15.67
CA ALA A 12 14.16 -0.72 16.25
C ALA A 12 14.95 0.59 16.09
N ASN A 13 14.58 1.43 15.11
CA ASN A 13 15.37 2.60 14.68
C ASN A 13 14.54 3.89 14.61
N ALA A 14 15.23 5.02 14.51
CA ALA A 14 14.59 6.28 14.11
C ALA A 14 14.41 6.30 12.58
N MET A 15 13.39 7.01 12.09
CA MET A 15 13.16 7.19 10.65
C MET A 15 13.57 8.61 10.24
N CYS A 16 14.30 8.70 9.14
CA CYS A 16 14.77 9.95 8.58
C CYS A 16 13.65 10.69 7.82
N ALA A 17 13.72 12.03 7.82
CA ALA A 17 12.91 12.87 6.95
C ALA A 17 13.45 12.82 5.52
N GLU A 18 12.53 12.69 4.54
CA GLU A 18 12.86 12.70 3.10
C GLU A 18 13.74 13.89 2.70
N SER A 19 13.49 15.08 3.28
CA SER A 19 14.26 16.29 3.00
C SER A 19 15.76 16.20 3.37
N SER A 20 16.14 15.22 4.18
CA SER A 20 17.53 15.00 4.64
C SER A 20 18.10 13.65 4.21
N TYR A 21 17.26 12.76 3.70
CA TYR A 21 17.64 11.45 3.17
C TYR A 21 16.76 11.16 1.95
N ALA A 22 17.04 11.88 0.87
CA ALA A 22 16.21 11.85 -0.34
C ALA A 22 16.33 10.53 -1.10
N TYR A 23 15.23 10.13 -1.75
CA TYR A 23 15.18 8.96 -2.61
C TYR A 23 16.08 9.11 -3.85
N THR A 24 16.90 8.10 -4.12
CA THR A 24 17.87 8.06 -5.23
C THR A 24 17.52 7.06 -6.33
N GLY A 25 16.47 6.25 -6.15
CA GLY A 25 16.09 5.22 -7.13
C GLY A 25 16.99 3.98 -7.17
N GLN A 26 17.98 3.89 -6.28
CA GLN A 26 18.94 2.78 -6.24
C GLN A 26 19.51 2.58 -4.84
N ASP A 27 19.91 1.36 -4.53
CA ASP A 27 20.57 1.05 -3.26
C ASP A 27 21.93 1.75 -3.14
N GLY A 28 22.31 2.04 -1.90
CA GLY A 28 23.58 2.71 -1.57
C GLY A 28 24.00 2.41 -0.13
N SER A 29 25.00 3.13 0.35
CA SER A 29 25.40 3.04 1.76
C SER A 29 24.35 3.67 2.67
N CYS A 30 24.20 3.12 3.88
CA CYS A 30 23.30 3.67 4.88
C CYS A 30 23.90 4.94 5.52
N HIS A 31 23.15 6.04 5.47
CA HIS A 31 23.54 7.35 6.01
C HIS A 31 22.60 7.84 7.13
N ALA A 32 21.90 6.92 7.79
CA ALA A 32 20.86 7.24 8.78
C ALA A 32 21.40 8.01 10.01
N SER A 33 22.69 7.92 10.34
CA SER A 33 23.29 8.60 11.48
C SER A 33 23.41 10.13 11.33
N GLY A 34 23.32 10.65 10.11
CA GLY A 34 23.46 12.09 9.81
C GLY A 34 22.18 12.77 9.32
N CYS A 35 21.05 12.06 9.28
CA CYS A 35 19.80 12.58 8.76
C CYS A 35 19.02 13.41 9.81
N ALA A 36 18.09 14.24 9.34
CA ALA A 36 17.08 14.82 10.20
C ALA A 36 16.05 13.74 10.56
N VAL A 37 15.79 13.56 11.86
CA VAL A 37 14.83 12.55 12.34
C VAL A 37 13.40 13.03 12.12
N ALA A 38 12.61 12.27 11.36
CA ALA A 38 11.17 12.46 11.20
C ALA A 38 10.36 11.70 12.26
N LEU A 39 10.76 10.47 12.58
CA LEU A 39 10.17 9.66 13.64
C LEU A 39 11.27 9.20 14.58
N ALA A 40 11.14 9.55 15.87
CA ALA A 40 12.11 9.13 16.87
C ALA A 40 12.05 7.61 17.09
N ARG A 41 13.18 7.01 17.44
CA ARG A 41 13.25 5.60 17.83
C ARG A 41 12.25 5.32 18.96
N GLY A 42 11.49 4.23 18.83
CA GLY A 42 10.44 3.86 19.79
C GLY A 42 9.08 4.54 19.56
N THR A 43 8.95 5.39 18.52
CA THR A 43 7.65 5.94 18.11
C THR A 43 6.76 4.85 17.48
N VAL A 44 7.35 4.02 16.63
CA VAL A 44 6.70 2.81 16.14
C VAL A 44 6.93 1.73 17.19
N THR A 45 5.86 1.27 17.82
CA THR A 45 5.93 0.27 18.91
C THR A 45 5.54 -1.13 18.46
N GLY A 46 5.10 -1.29 17.21
CA GLY A 46 4.59 -2.54 16.67
C GLY A 46 3.98 -2.36 15.29
N TYR A 47 3.72 -3.48 14.62
CA TYR A 47 2.79 -3.60 13.49
C TYR A 47 1.86 -4.80 13.71
N GLN A 48 0.74 -4.84 12.99
CA GLN A 48 -0.21 -5.94 13.07
C GLN A 48 -0.80 -6.21 11.69
N SER A 49 -0.70 -7.46 11.27
CA SER A 49 -1.40 -7.89 10.07
C SER A 49 -2.91 -7.84 10.24
N VAL A 50 -3.59 -7.24 9.27
CA VAL A 50 -5.03 -7.20 9.22
C VAL A 50 -5.57 -8.61 8.96
N SER A 51 -6.56 -9.02 9.76
CA SER A 51 -7.25 -10.30 9.65
C SER A 51 -8.75 -10.08 9.47
N GLY A 52 -9.49 -11.08 9.02
CA GLY A 52 -10.95 -10.98 8.82
C GLY A 52 -11.37 -10.50 7.43
N GLY A 53 -10.47 -10.58 6.44
CA GLY A 53 -10.76 -10.27 5.04
C GLY A 53 -11.27 -8.84 4.85
N GLU A 54 -12.34 -8.69 4.07
CA GLU A 54 -12.92 -7.38 3.75
C GLU A 54 -13.31 -6.57 5.00
N ASN A 55 -14.04 -7.16 5.94
CA ASN A 55 -14.52 -6.44 7.13
C ASN A 55 -13.36 -5.99 8.03
N GLY A 56 -12.33 -6.82 8.14
CA GLY A 56 -11.10 -6.47 8.85
C GLY A 56 -10.37 -5.31 8.19
N MET A 57 -10.20 -5.39 6.86
CA MET A 57 -9.61 -4.31 6.07
C MET A 57 -10.40 -3.02 6.16
N MET A 58 -11.74 -3.07 6.14
CA MET A 58 -12.57 -1.87 6.27
C MET A 58 -12.35 -1.23 7.63
N SER A 59 -12.33 -2.03 8.69
CA SER A 59 -12.11 -1.57 10.06
C SER A 59 -10.72 -0.96 10.26
N ALA A 60 -9.69 -1.53 9.63
CA ALA A 60 -8.32 -1.02 9.70
C ALA A 60 -8.17 0.29 8.90
N VAL A 61 -8.63 0.31 7.65
CA VAL A 61 -8.54 1.49 6.76
C VAL A 61 -9.36 2.68 7.28
N ALA A 62 -10.46 2.42 8.00
CA ALA A 62 -11.24 3.48 8.65
C ALA A 62 -10.48 4.21 9.77
N GLN A 63 -9.48 3.55 10.37
CA GLN A 63 -8.68 4.14 11.45
C GLN A 63 -7.43 4.84 10.89
N ASN A 64 -6.69 4.17 10.00
CA ASN A 64 -5.46 4.67 9.42
C ASN A 64 -5.22 4.09 8.03
N PRO A 65 -4.39 4.71 7.18
CA PRO A 65 -3.89 4.06 5.98
C PRO A 65 -3.21 2.72 6.29
N VAL A 66 -3.44 1.71 5.45
CA VAL A 66 -2.93 0.35 5.65
C VAL A 66 -1.95 0.00 4.53
N SER A 67 -0.76 -0.47 4.89
CA SER A 67 0.16 -1.07 3.93
C SER A 67 -0.44 -2.38 3.43
N ILE A 68 -0.56 -2.54 2.13
CA ILE A 68 -1.12 -3.73 1.50
C ILE A 68 -0.21 -4.21 0.38
N THR A 69 -0.54 -5.36 -0.17
CA THR A 69 0.10 -5.86 -1.39
C THR A 69 -0.94 -6.29 -2.40
N VAL A 70 -0.57 -6.23 -3.69
CA VAL A 70 -1.40 -6.61 -4.83
C VAL A 70 -0.56 -7.31 -5.89
N GLU A 71 -1.21 -7.93 -6.87
CA GLU A 71 -0.59 -8.31 -8.14
C GLU A 71 -0.74 -7.16 -9.15
N ALA A 72 0.38 -6.55 -9.52
CA ALA A 72 0.44 -5.37 -10.39
C ALA A 72 1.16 -5.62 -11.73
N ASP A 73 1.71 -6.81 -11.96
CA ASP A 73 2.31 -7.21 -13.25
C ASP A 73 1.29 -7.41 -14.39
N LYS A 74 -0.02 -7.44 -14.08
CA LYS A 74 -1.08 -7.64 -15.09
C LYS A 74 -1.38 -6.36 -15.86
N SER A 75 -1.66 -6.51 -17.17
CA SER A 75 -1.93 -5.39 -18.08
C SER A 75 -3.11 -4.53 -17.63
N VAL A 76 -4.14 -5.13 -17.02
CA VAL A 76 -5.29 -4.41 -16.47
C VAL A 76 -4.89 -3.44 -15.36
N PHE A 77 -3.88 -3.79 -14.56
CA PHE A 77 -3.33 -2.92 -13.53
C PHE A 77 -2.40 -1.87 -14.16
N GLN A 78 -1.44 -2.30 -14.98
CA GLN A 78 -0.43 -1.40 -15.58
C GLN A 78 -1.06 -0.28 -16.41
N LEU A 79 -2.10 -0.59 -17.18
CA LEU A 79 -2.79 0.34 -18.07
C LEU A 79 -3.98 1.05 -17.43
N TYR A 80 -4.18 0.88 -16.12
CA TYR A 80 -5.26 1.55 -15.40
C TYR A 80 -5.15 3.08 -15.53
N SER A 81 -6.28 3.71 -15.83
CA SER A 81 -6.38 5.17 -15.96
C SER A 81 -7.47 5.76 -15.06
N SER A 82 -8.65 5.14 -14.98
CA SER A 82 -9.78 5.65 -14.21
C SER A 82 -10.85 4.59 -13.94
N GLY A 83 -11.87 4.93 -13.15
CA GLY A 83 -12.97 4.04 -12.79
C GLY A 83 -12.62 3.06 -11.68
N VAL A 84 -13.55 2.17 -11.33
CA VAL A 84 -13.28 1.05 -10.42
C VAL A 84 -12.76 -0.11 -11.25
N LEU A 85 -11.55 -0.56 -10.96
CA LEU A 85 -10.97 -1.75 -11.56
C LEU A 85 -11.58 -2.99 -10.90
N THR A 86 -12.35 -3.74 -11.67
CA THR A 86 -12.92 -5.04 -11.30
C THR A 86 -12.69 -5.98 -12.46
N SER A 87 -11.74 -6.90 -12.35
CA SER A 87 -11.31 -7.74 -13.46
C SER A 87 -10.77 -9.08 -13.01
N SER A 88 -11.33 -10.16 -13.55
CA SER A 88 -10.76 -11.51 -13.40
C SER A 88 -9.42 -11.70 -14.09
N ALA A 89 -8.97 -10.73 -14.90
CA ALA A 89 -7.63 -10.70 -15.47
C ALA A 89 -6.59 -10.13 -14.50
N CYS A 90 -7.02 -9.54 -13.37
CA CYS A 90 -6.15 -9.42 -12.21
C CYS A 90 -6.00 -10.80 -11.55
N GLY A 91 -4.85 -11.06 -10.93
CA GLY A 91 -4.63 -12.30 -10.19
C GLY A 91 -4.43 -12.07 -8.68
N THR A 92 -3.81 -13.04 -8.02
CA THR A 92 -3.47 -13.01 -6.59
C THR A 92 -2.02 -13.41 -6.31
N ASN A 93 -1.16 -13.47 -7.32
CA ASN A 93 0.28 -13.69 -7.20
C ASN A 93 0.96 -12.36 -6.88
N ILE A 94 0.94 -12.03 -5.60
CA ILE A 94 1.39 -10.76 -5.06
C ILE A 94 2.83 -10.44 -5.45
N ASP A 95 3.05 -9.24 -6.01
CA ASP A 95 4.36 -8.76 -6.47
C ASP A 95 4.65 -7.30 -6.10
N HIS A 96 3.65 -6.55 -5.60
CA HIS A 96 3.76 -5.10 -5.43
C HIS A 96 3.15 -4.63 -4.11
N ALA A 97 3.84 -3.71 -3.43
CA ALA A 97 3.39 -3.13 -2.16
C ALA A 97 2.85 -1.71 -2.39
N VAL A 98 1.66 -1.43 -1.87
CA VAL A 98 0.93 -0.17 -2.05
C VAL A 98 0.19 0.22 -0.76
N LEU A 99 -0.46 1.39 -0.74
CA LEU A 99 -1.10 1.91 0.47
C LEU A 99 -2.60 2.09 0.27
N ALA A 100 -3.42 1.33 0.99
CA ALA A 100 -4.86 1.57 1.06
C ALA A 100 -5.12 2.79 1.96
N VAL A 101 -5.76 3.82 1.41
CA VAL A 101 -5.98 5.11 2.10
C VAL A 101 -7.46 5.43 2.34
N GLY A 102 -8.35 4.53 1.94
CA GLY A 102 -9.78 4.70 2.09
C GLY A 102 -10.57 3.67 1.31
N TYR A 103 -11.89 3.76 1.41
CA TYR A 103 -12.85 3.01 0.59
C TYR A 103 -14.09 3.87 0.38
N GLY A 104 -14.91 3.50 -0.59
CA GLY A 104 -16.12 4.24 -0.90
C GLY A 104 -16.96 3.50 -1.93
N GLU A 105 -17.72 4.29 -2.68
CA GLU A 105 -18.57 3.83 -3.77
C GLU A 105 -18.52 4.86 -4.90
N LEU A 106 -18.41 4.39 -6.14
CA LEU A 106 -18.48 5.20 -7.34
C LEU A 106 -19.61 4.66 -8.21
N ASN A 107 -20.68 5.44 -8.38
CA ASN A 107 -21.84 5.08 -9.19
C ASN A 107 -22.42 3.69 -8.87
N GLY A 108 -22.65 3.37 -7.59
CA GLY A 108 -23.15 2.05 -7.18
C GLY A 108 -22.08 0.96 -7.08
N THR A 109 -20.83 1.24 -7.43
CA THR A 109 -19.73 0.25 -7.38
C THR A 109 -18.80 0.51 -6.20
N PRO A 110 -18.78 -0.36 -5.18
CA PRO A 110 -17.87 -0.27 -4.04
C PRO A 110 -16.40 -0.37 -4.44
N TYR A 111 -15.53 0.43 -3.82
CA TYR A 111 -14.10 0.40 -4.09
C TYR A 111 -13.21 0.58 -2.84
N TRP A 112 -11.96 0.15 -2.97
CA TRP A 112 -10.80 0.58 -2.17
C TRP A 112 -10.04 1.68 -2.89
N LYS A 113 -9.70 2.77 -2.19
CA LYS A 113 -8.81 3.80 -2.71
C LYS A 113 -7.38 3.48 -2.32
N VAL A 114 -6.54 3.24 -3.32
CA VAL A 114 -5.16 2.79 -3.13
C VAL A 114 -4.20 3.78 -3.75
N LYS A 115 -3.21 4.24 -2.97
CA LYS A 115 -2.12 5.10 -3.42
C LYS A 115 -1.00 4.22 -3.97
N ASN A 116 -0.60 4.49 -5.21
CA ASN A 116 0.53 3.84 -5.86
C ASN A 116 1.79 4.74 -5.83
N SER A 117 2.93 4.20 -6.24
CA SER A 117 4.24 4.86 -6.27
C SER A 117 4.79 5.08 -7.70
N TRP A 118 3.94 4.99 -8.74
CA TRP A 118 4.32 5.17 -10.15
C TRP A 118 4.10 6.59 -10.70
N GLY A 119 4.07 7.58 -9.80
CA GLY A 119 3.89 8.98 -10.15
C GLY A 119 2.43 9.38 -10.43
N ALA A 120 2.19 10.69 -10.51
CA ALA A 120 0.83 11.25 -10.60
C ALA A 120 0.20 11.10 -12.00
N THR A 121 0.98 10.80 -13.04
CA THR A 121 0.48 10.60 -14.40
C THR A 121 -0.18 9.25 -14.60
N TRP A 122 0.06 8.29 -13.70
CA TRP A 122 -0.53 6.97 -13.74
C TRP A 122 -1.87 6.95 -12.97
N GLY A 123 -2.86 6.24 -13.50
CA GLY A 123 -4.17 6.11 -12.87
C GLY A 123 -4.85 7.45 -12.59
N GLN A 124 -5.60 7.51 -11.49
CA GLN A 124 -6.28 8.71 -11.05
C GLN A 124 -5.36 9.55 -10.17
N SER A 125 -4.47 10.33 -10.79
CA SER A 125 -3.49 11.17 -10.07
C SER A 125 -2.56 10.35 -9.14
N GLY A 126 -2.12 9.17 -9.58
CA GLY A 126 -1.30 8.24 -8.79
C GLY A 126 -2.09 7.27 -7.91
N TYR A 127 -3.42 7.25 -8.02
CA TYR A 127 -4.30 6.34 -7.29
C TYR A 127 -5.01 5.35 -8.21
N ILE A 128 -5.41 4.23 -7.63
CA ILE A 128 -6.31 3.24 -8.24
C ILE A 128 -7.50 2.99 -7.33
N LEU A 129 -8.66 2.78 -7.94
CA LEU A 129 -9.85 2.30 -7.25
C LEU A 129 -10.00 0.81 -7.54
N LEU A 130 -9.76 -0.06 -6.57
CA LEU A 130 -9.91 -1.51 -6.72
C LEU A 130 -11.30 -1.94 -6.26
N GLY A 131 -11.94 -2.88 -6.96
CA GLY A 131 -13.25 -3.41 -6.61
C GLY A 131 -13.29 -3.95 -5.17
N ARG A 132 -14.31 -3.53 -4.41
CA ARG A 132 -14.61 -4.05 -3.06
C ARG A 132 -15.85 -4.92 -3.12
N GLY A 133 -15.95 -5.93 -2.26
CA GLY A 133 -17.03 -6.92 -2.25
C GLY A 133 -16.78 -8.15 -3.12
N ILE A 134 -15.54 -8.37 -3.60
CA ILE A 134 -15.19 -9.47 -4.52
C ILE A 134 -15.05 -10.83 -3.79
N GLY A 135 -14.81 -10.82 -2.47
CA GLY A 135 -14.56 -12.03 -1.69
C GLY A 135 -13.18 -12.65 -1.92
N GLY A 136 -12.92 -13.79 -1.29
CA GLY A 136 -11.61 -14.48 -1.40
C GLY A 136 -10.43 -13.59 -1.02
N ALA A 137 -9.45 -13.49 -1.92
CA ALA A 137 -8.28 -12.62 -1.77
C ALA A 137 -8.54 -11.14 -2.15
N GLY A 138 -9.75 -10.80 -2.59
CA GLY A 138 -10.09 -9.47 -3.10
C GLY A 138 -9.54 -9.18 -4.50
N GLU A 139 -9.92 -8.04 -5.07
CA GLU A 139 -9.43 -7.59 -6.37
C GLU A 139 -7.91 -7.43 -6.38
N CYS A 140 -7.24 -8.02 -7.38
CA CYS A 140 -5.78 -8.07 -7.51
C CYS A 140 -5.07 -8.61 -6.23
N GLY A 141 -5.76 -9.40 -5.41
CA GLY A 141 -5.20 -9.99 -4.21
C GLY A 141 -5.01 -9.03 -3.02
N ILE A 142 -5.72 -7.89 -2.97
CA ILE A 142 -5.62 -6.86 -1.91
C ILE A 142 -5.71 -7.40 -0.47
N TYR A 143 -6.39 -8.53 -0.23
CA TYR A 143 -6.52 -9.14 1.10
C TYR A 143 -5.47 -10.22 1.38
N SER A 144 -4.57 -10.51 0.44
CA SER A 144 -3.56 -11.57 0.58
C SER A 144 -2.50 -11.24 1.62
N TYR A 145 -2.08 -9.97 1.69
CA TYR A 145 -1.11 -9.52 2.69
C TYR A 145 -1.27 -8.04 3.01
N SER A 146 -1.48 -7.74 4.30
CA SER A 146 -1.72 -6.38 4.81
C SER A 146 -1.10 -6.26 6.21
N PRO A 147 0.23 -6.04 6.30
CA PRO A 147 0.97 -6.01 7.56
C PRO A 147 0.80 -4.71 8.36
#